data_AF-A0A820Q9L8-F1
#
_entry.id   AF-A0A820Q9L8-F1
#
_cell.length_a   1.000
_cell.length_b   1.000
_cell.length_c   1.000
_cell.angle_alpha   90.00
_cell.angle_beta   90.00
_cell.angle_gamma   90.00
#
_symmetry.space_group_name_H-M   'P 1'
#
loop_
_entity.id
_entity.type
_entity.pdbx_description
1 polymer ?
#
loop_
_entity_poly.entity_id
_entity_poly.type
_entity_poly.pdbx_seq_one_letter_code
_entity_poly.pdbx_strand_id
1 'polypeptide(L)'
;VQGQAPPDRSDIREYFYYIDSFGQLFLDDTRFKNFTSCYKDPKFLHFFFTRVQANTYNDRPYSSTFPYVSLCGRERNFIRCVDVPFVLTRLLDDNDLFECCHIPSTIFSIQFQPEKLYVKP
;
A
#
# COMPACT_ATOMS: atom_id res chain seq x y z
N VAL A 1 -9.60 17.47 8.83
CA VAL A 1 -10.74 16.54 8.85
C VAL A 1 -10.17 15.16 9.10
N GLN A 2 -10.31 14.66 10.33
CA GLN A 2 -9.86 13.31 10.71
C GLN A 2 -10.84 12.30 10.12
N GLY A 3 -10.32 11.23 9.50
CA GLY A 3 -11.08 10.19 8.78
C GLY A 3 -12.02 9.32 9.64
N GLN A 4 -12.46 9.80 10.80
CA GLN A 4 -13.52 9.16 11.56
C GLN A 4 -14.85 9.81 11.19
N ALA A 5 -15.50 9.28 10.16
CA ALA A 5 -16.87 9.68 9.85
C ALA A 5 -17.78 9.42 11.07
N PRO A 6 -18.73 10.32 11.38
CA PRO A 6 -19.67 10.12 12.47
C PRO A 6 -20.53 8.86 12.23
N PRO A 7 -20.98 8.17 13.30
CA PRO A 7 -21.60 6.84 13.27
C PRO A 7 -22.98 6.78 12.57
N ASP A 8 -23.49 7.90 12.07
CA ASP A 8 -24.76 8.01 11.33
C ASP A 8 -24.66 7.48 9.89
N ARG A 9 -23.47 7.55 9.27
CA ARG A 9 -23.29 7.14 7.87
C ARG A 9 -22.74 5.74 7.80
N SER A 10 -23.47 4.87 7.09
CA SER A 10 -23.06 3.59 6.50
C SER A 10 -21.88 2.93 7.19
N ASP A 11 -22.10 1.78 7.85
CA ASP A 11 -21.14 0.98 8.61
C ASP A 11 -19.91 0.52 7.77
N ILE A 12 -19.14 1.48 7.30
CA ILE A 12 -18.01 1.47 6.38
C ILE A 12 -17.03 2.49 6.96
N ARG A 13 -15.80 2.04 7.21
CA ARG A 13 -14.73 2.89 7.77
C ARG A 13 -13.76 3.28 6.66
N GLU A 14 -13.36 4.54 6.63
CA GLU A 14 -12.43 5.07 5.63
C GLU A 14 -11.12 5.45 6.33
N TYR A 15 -10.01 4.89 5.85
CA TYR A 15 -8.66 5.17 6.33
C TYR A 15 -7.79 5.65 5.18
N PHE A 16 -6.78 6.46 5.49
CA PHE A 16 -5.91 7.07 4.49
C PHE A 16 -4.46 6.71 4.79
N TYR A 17 -3.77 6.22 3.77
CA TYR A 17 -2.42 5.72 3.85
C TYR A 17 -1.52 6.40 2.83
N TYR A 18 -0.24 6.45 3.17
CA TYR A 18 0.84 6.88 2.31
C TYR A 18 1.87 5.78 2.17
N ILE A 19 2.35 5.57 0.94
CA ILE A 19 3.49 4.70 0.64
C ILE A 19 4.65 5.57 0.15
N ASP A 20 5.82 5.44 0.77
CA ASP A 20 7.01 6.18 0.37
C ASP A 20 7.75 5.52 -0.81
N SER A 21 8.85 6.15 -1.25
CA SER A 21 9.70 5.64 -2.33
C SER A 21 10.40 4.32 -2.01
N PHE A 22 10.50 3.95 -0.73
CA PHE A 22 11.09 2.69 -0.30
C PHE A 22 10.03 1.59 -0.14
N GLY A 23 8.75 1.87 -0.39
CA GLY A 23 7.65 0.92 -0.21
C GLY A 23 7.16 0.78 1.24
N GLN A 24 7.54 1.68 2.13
CA GLN A 24 7.09 1.68 3.52
C GLN A 24 5.67 2.27 3.61
N LEU A 25 4.81 1.62 4.39
CA LEU A 25 3.42 2.00 4.58
C LEU A 25 3.23 2.83 5.86
N PHE A 26 2.50 3.94 5.77
CA PHE A 26 2.20 4.86 6.86
C PHE A 26 0.73 5.26 6.85
N LEU A 27 0.18 5.65 8.01
CA LEU A 27 -1.02 6.48 8.01
C LEU A 27 -0.69 7.84 7.40
N ASP A 28 -1.60 8.36 6.58
CA ASP A 28 -1.37 9.57 5.82
C ASP A 28 -1.14 10.80 6.72
N ASP A 29 -1.84 10.87 7.84
CA ASP A 29 -1.78 11.95 8.83
C ASP A 29 -0.57 11.87 9.77
N THR A 30 0.23 10.82 9.67
CA THR A 30 1.44 10.66 10.48
C THR A 30 2.38 11.84 10.24
N ARG A 31 2.66 12.62 11.31
CA ARG A 31 3.51 13.81 11.26
C ARG A 31 4.93 13.50 10.81
N PHE A 32 5.53 12.43 11.34
CA PHE A 32 6.87 12.00 11.00
C PHE A 32 6.81 10.64 10.32
N LYS A 33 7.12 10.59 9.03
CA LYS A 33 7.14 9.34 8.25
C LYS A 33 8.58 8.84 8.16
N ASN A 34 8.91 7.92 9.04
CA ASN A 34 10.24 7.34 9.21
C ASN A 34 10.14 5.86 9.63
N PHE A 35 11.29 5.20 9.77
CA PHE A 35 11.33 3.78 10.14
C PHE A 35 10.60 3.45 11.45
N THR A 36 10.51 4.34 12.44
CA THR A 36 9.77 3.99 13.68
C THR A 36 8.26 4.07 13.52
N SER A 37 7.78 4.94 12.63
CA SER A 37 6.35 5.19 12.36
C SER A 37 5.69 4.29 11.30
N CYS A 38 6.47 3.58 10.47
CA CYS A 38 5.90 2.71 9.44
C CYS A 38 5.30 1.42 10.03
N TYR A 39 4.30 0.88 9.33
CA TYR A 39 3.78 -0.46 9.58
C TYR A 39 4.81 -1.52 9.20
N LYS A 40 4.93 -2.56 10.03
CA LYS A 40 5.92 -3.63 9.86
C LYS A 40 5.37 -5.03 10.09
N ASP A 41 4.10 -5.17 10.48
CA ASP A 41 3.54 -6.49 10.75
C ASP A 41 3.42 -7.28 9.42
N PRO A 42 4.13 -8.40 9.26
CA PRO A 42 4.21 -9.08 7.96
C PRO A 42 2.86 -9.57 7.43
N LYS A 43 1.97 -10.03 8.32
CA LYS A 43 0.65 -10.53 7.93
C LYS A 43 -0.25 -9.39 7.48
N PHE A 44 -0.24 -8.28 8.20
CA PHE A 44 -0.94 -7.06 7.82
C PHE A 44 -0.45 -6.52 6.49
N LEU A 45 0.87 -6.39 6.29
CA LEU A 45 1.43 -5.89 5.03
C LEU A 45 1.04 -6.80 3.86
N HIS A 46 1.20 -8.11 4.00
CA HIS A 46 0.75 -9.07 2.99
C HIS A 46 -0.74 -8.92 2.69
N PHE A 47 -1.59 -8.88 3.73
CA PHE A 47 -3.02 -8.70 3.58
C PHE A 47 -3.39 -7.39 2.87
N PHE A 48 -2.73 -6.29 3.24
CA PHE A 48 -2.97 -4.95 2.73
C PHE A 48 -2.57 -4.84 1.25
N PHE A 49 -1.33 -5.19 0.92
CA PHE A 49 -0.77 -5.02 -0.42
C PHE A 49 -1.41 -5.97 -1.44
N THR A 50 -1.75 -7.20 -1.07
CA THR A 50 -2.42 -8.15 -1.99
C THR A 50 -3.84 -7.72 -2.40
N ARG A 51 -4.41 -6.72 -1.72
CA ARG A 51 -5.75 -6.19 -2.00
C ARG A 51 -5.72 -4.78 -2.58
N VAL A 52 -4.53 -4.23 -2.84
CA VAL A 52 -4.39 -2.92 -3.48
C VAL A 52 -4.90 -3.01 -4.92
N GLN A 53 -5.78 -2.07 -5.26
CA GLN A 53 -6.33 -1.90 -6.59
C GLN A 53 -6.51 -0.41 -6.89
N ALA A 54 -6.79 -0.08 -8.16
CA ALA A 54 -7.14 1.27 -8.55
C ALA A 54 -8.40 1.75 -7.79
N ASN A 55 -8.37 2.99 -7.31
CA ASN A 55 -9.52 3.61 -6.69
C ASN A 55 -10.56 3.97 -7.75
N THR A 56 -11.76 3.41 -7.64
CA THR A 56 -12.89 3.66 -8.56
C THR A 56 -13.99 4.54 -7.94
N TYR A 57 -13.80 5.04 -6.71
CA TYR A 57 -14.76 5.88 -5.97
C TYR A 57 -14.73 7.33 -6.47
N ASN A 58 -15.05 7.55 -7.74
CA ASN A 58 -14.90 8.85 -8.42
C ASN A 58 -15.81 9.97 -7.86
N ASP A 59 -16.80 9.64 -7.03
CA ASP A 59 -17.71 10.56 -6.36
C ASP A 59 -17.10 11.20 -5.10
N ARG A 60 -15.95 10.74 -4.63
CA ARG A 60 -15.30 11.25 -3.42
C ARG A 60 -14.36 12.41 -3.73
N PRO A 61 -14.32 13.46 -2.88
CA PRO A 61 -13.47 14.64 -3.11
C PRO A 61 -11.96 14.34 -3.05
N TYR A 62 -11.58 13.23 -2.42
CA TYR A 62 -10.18 12.82 -2.23
C TYR A 62 -9.70 11.81 -3.29
N SER A 63 -10.55 11.38 -4.22
CA SER A 63 -10.19 10.28 -5.14
C SER A 63 -9.08 10.61 -6.12
N SER A 64 -8.91 11.88 -6.48
CA SER A 64 -7.75 12.34 -7.28
C SER A 64 -6.44 12.27 -6.49
N THR A 65 -6.48 12.48 -5.18
CA THR A 65 -5.30 12.44 -4.29
C THR A 65 -4.92 11.01 -3.90
N PHE A 66 -5.91 10.12 -3.80
CA PHE A 66 -5.73 8.72 -3.41
C PHE A 66 -6.12 7.79 -4.57
N PRO A 67 -5.21 7.58 -5.54
CA PRO A 67 -5.51 6.82 -6.76
C PRO A 67 -5.64 5.30 -6.52
N TYR A 68 -5.32 4.81 -5.33
CA TYR A 68 -5.40 3.39 -5.00
C TYR A 68 -6.25 3.16 -3.74
N VAL A 69 -6.74 1.93 -3.58
CA VAL A 69 -7.48 1.49 -2.39
C VAL A 69 -7.15 0.03 -2.07
N SER A 70 -7.00 -0.29 -0.78
CA SER A 70 -7.00 -1.66 -0.28
C SER A 70 -8.29 -1.93 0.51
N LEU A 71 -9.07 -2.91 0.06
CA LEU A 71 -10.37 -3.24 0.68
C LEU A 71 -10.19 -4.25 1.82
N CYS A 72 -10.81 -3.99 2.98
CA CYS A 72 -10.73 -4.90 4.14
C CYS A 72 -12.11 -5.03 4.79
N GLY A 73 -12.96 -5.89 4.24
CA GLY A 73 -14.36 -6.03 4.70
C GLY A 73 -15.10 -4.69 4.66
N ARG A 74 -15.34 -4.13 5.84
CA ARG A 74 -16.03 -2.84 6.04
C ARG A 74 -15.11 -1.64 5.90
N GLU A 75 -13.81 -1.87 5.77
CA GLU A 75 -12.82 -0.81 5.71
C GLU A 75 -12.42 -0.53 4.26
N ARG A 76 -12.21 0.75 3.98
CA ARG A 76 -11.68 1.29 2.73
C ARG A 76 -10.39 2.01 3.07
N ASN A 77 -9.26 1.42 2.70
CA ASN A 77 -7.95 1.98 2.95
C ASN A 77 -7.48 2.69 1.69
N PHE A 78 -7.75 3.98 1.58
CA PHE A 78 -7.34 4.82 0.46
C PHE A 78 -5.85 5.11 0.53
N ILE A 79 -5.17 5.04 -0.60
CA ILE A 79 -3.71 5.04 -0.69
C ILE A 79 -3.26 6.06 -1.71
N ARG A 80 -2.28 6.85 -1.31
CA ARG A 80 -1.44 7.65 -2.20
C ARG A 80 0.01 7.21 -2.05
N CYS A 81 0.81 7.37 -3.10
CA CYS A 81 2.21 6.97 -3.13
C CYS A 81 3.06 7.99 -3.88
N VAL A 82 4.38 7.88 -3.77
CA VAL A 82 5.32 8.74 -4.49
C VAL A 82 5.25 8.51 -6.01
N ASP A 83 5.18 7.25 -6.43
CA ASP A 83 5.08 6.86 -7.85
C ASP A 83 4.09 5.70 -8.01
N VAL A 84 4.50 4.47 -7.65
CA VAL A 84 3.66 3.26 -7.67
C VAL A 84 3.57 2.63 -6.28
N PRO A 85 2.47 1.90 -5.96
CA PRO A 85 2.27 1.36 -4.62
C PRO A 85 3.07 0.08 -4.33
N PHE A 86 3.68 -0.56 -5.34
CA PHE A 86 4.47 -1.77 -5.17
C PHE A 86 5.95 -1.48 -5.43
N VAL A 87 6.80 -1.80 -4.44
CA VAL A 87 8.24 -1.60 -4.51
C VAL A 87 8.94 -2.92 -4.26
N LEU A 88 9.74 -3.39 -5.22
CA LEU A 88 10.60 -4.55 -5.06
C LEU A 88 11.81 -4.13 -4.23
N THR A 89 11.98 -4.73 -3.05
CA THR A 89 12.96 -4.28 -2.03
C THR A 89 14.23 -5.11 -2.01
N ARG A 90 14.17 -6.38 -2.41
CA ARG A 90 15.31 -7.30 -2.39
C ARG A 90 15.15 -8.42 -3.41
N LEU A 91 16.19 -8.70 -4.20
CA LEU A 91 16.31 -9.91 -4.99
C LEU A 91 16.96 -11.01 -4.13
N LEU A 92 16.44 -12.23 -4.20
CA LEU A 92 16.95 -13.40 -3.50
C LEU A 92 17.67 -14.29 -4.52
N ASP A 93 18.99 -14.33 -4.42
CA ASP A 93 19.89 -14.93 -5.41
C ASP A 93 19.61 -16.43 -5.66
N ASP A 94 19.18 -17.16 -4.62
CA ASP A 94 19.04 -18.62 -4.71
C ASP A 94 17.86 -19.08 -5.57
N ASN A 95 16.86 -18.22 -5.81
CA ASN A 95 15.58 -18.62 -6.44
C ASN A 95 15.00 -17.60 -7.43
N ASP A 96 15.74 -16.54 -7.77
CA ASP A 96 15.24 -15.45 -8.62
C ASP A 96 13.90 -14.88 -8.10
N LEU A 97 13.79 -14.73 -6.78
CA LEU A 97 12.57 -14.21 -6.12
C LEU A 97 12.80 -12.79 -5.62
N PHE A 98 11.81 -11.93 -5.79
CA PHE A 98 11.77 -10.63 -5.15
C PHE A 98 10.94 -10.65 -3.87
N GLU A 99 11.47 -10.01 -2.85
CA GLU A 99 10.66 -9.44 -1.78
C GLU A 99 10.03 -8.13 -2.26
N CYS A 100 8.75 -7.95 -1.99
CA CYS A 100 8.05 -6.69 -2.22
C CYS A 100 7.63 -6.08 -0.91
N CYS A 101 7.62 -4.74 -0.89
CA CYS A 101 6.74 -4.00 0.00
C CYS A 101 7.04 -4.28 1.50
N HIS A 102 8.30 -4.63 1.80
CA HIS A 102 8.78 -5.09 3.12
C HIS A 102 8.05 -6.33 3.68
N ILE A 103 7.42 -7.13 2.81
CA ILE A 103 6.85 -8.42 3.17
C ILE A 103 7.96 -9.49 3.06
N PRO A 104 8.20 -10.29 4.12
CA PRO A 104 9.16 -11.39 4.06
C PRO A 104 8.83 -12.38 2.93
N SER A 105 9.85 -12.84 2.20
CA SER A 105 9.69 -13.79 1.09
C SER A 105 9.04 -15.12 1.47
N THR A 106 9.15 -15.52 2.74
CA THR A 106 8.48 -16.71 3.29
C THR A 106 6.96 -16.57 3.34
N ILE A 107 6.42 -15.36 3.22
CA ILE A 107 4.98 -15.08 3.18
C ILE A 107 4.54 -14.74 1.76
N PHE A 108 5.30 -13.90 1.07
CA PHE A 108 4.95 -13.44 -0.27
C PHE A 108 6.21 -13.09 -1.05
N SER A 109 6.31 -13.61 -2.27
CA SER A 109 7.39 -13.32 -3.19
C SER A 109 6.88 -13.24 -4.62
N ILE A 110 7.63 -12.55 -5.46
CA ILE A 110 7.34 -12.38 -6.89
C ILE A 110 8.49 -12.97 -7.67
N GLN A 111 8.21 -13.78 -8.69
CA GLN A 111 9.25 -14.28 -9.59
C GLN A 111 9.90 -13.12 -10.35
N PHE A 112 11.23 -13.08 -10.36
CA PHE A 112 11.98 -12.16 -11.21
C PHE A 112 11.75 -12.52 -12.68
N GLN A 113 11.28 -11.53 -13.43
CA GLN A 113 11.00 -11.61 -14.86
C GLN A 113 11.80 -10.51 -15.56
N PRO A 114 13.10 -10.74 -15.85
CA PRO A 114 13.98 -9.73 -16.44
C PRO A 114 13.47 -9.17 -17.77
N GLU A 115 12.72 -9.96 -18.54
CA GLU A 115 12.08 -9.56 -19.79
C GLU A 115 11.00 -8.49 -19.62
N LYS A 116 10.49 -8.29 -18.39
CA LYS A 116 9.53 -7.23 -18.05
C LYS A 116 10.18 -5.99 -17.47
N LEU A 117 11.51 -6.00 -17.29
CA LEU A 117 12.23 -4.84 -16.79
C LEU A 117 12.23 -3.75 -17.85
N TYR A 118 11.69 -2.58 -17.52
CA TYR A 118 11.78 -1.39 -18.35
C TYR A 118 12.26 -0.21 -17.51
N VAL A 119 13.12 0.62 -18.11
CA VAL A 119 13.53 1.88 -17.51
C VAL A 119 12.64 2.95 -18.10
N LYS A 120 11.90 3.67 -17.25
CA LYS A 120 11.11 4.83 -17.67
C LYS A 120 12.09 5.90 -18.18
N PRO A 121 11.97 6.35 -19.44
CA PRO A 121 12.88 7.35 -20.02
C PRO A 121 12.76 8.71 -19.32
#